data_AF-A0A4R1J7T0-F1
#
_entry.id   AF-A0A4R1J7T0-F1
#
_cell.length_a   1.000
_cell.length_b   1.000
_cell.length_c   1.000
_cell.angle_alpha   90.00
_cell.angle_beta   90.00
_cell.angle_gamma   90.00
#
_symmetry.space_group_name_H-M   'P 1'
#
loop_
_entity.id
_entity.type
_entity.pdbx_description
1 polymer ?
#
loop_
_entity_poly.entity_id
_entity_poly.type
_entity_poly.pdbx_seq_one_letter_code
_entity_poly.pdbx_strand_id
1 'polypeptide(L)'
;MRFNHKAILFSSIILGSVAIPAVAATFEVPTSFQIMYVDLQPANNFGGDFKVNVKAGHHQFVVRYNQTIRHGKDSNNFQSQPIIIETKVSKDAVLTLKAPHFYFQRKAKKFADKPDFTIVTADGKKANYHQQMLPLKPGFQPTRNYVQEIRRFEGDTTDGYDAPAPAPKEIADSNEFTMMKFWYNKSDVQTRKDIRIWMIDHSHKPAEAKNEPFNMLKFWYNKASKAQRKAFQVWLLQ
;
A
#
# COMPACT_ATOMS: atom_id res chain seq x y z
N MET A 1 8.77 -22.84 -80.31
CA MET A 1 8.43 -21.57 -79.64
C MET A 1 9.22 -21.48 -78.35
N ARG A 2 10.04 -20.44 -78.18
CA ARG A 2 10.90 -20.17 -77.03
C ARG A 2 10.08 -19.61 -75.88
N PHE A 3 10.27 -20.07 -74.65
CA PHE A 3 10.13 -19.23 -73.45
C PHE A 3 11.12 -19.66 -72.36
N ASN A 4 12.04 -18.76 -72.03
CA ASN A 4 13.01 -18.87 -70.95
C ASN A 4 12.40 -18.32 -69.67
N HIS A 5 12.44 -19.05 -68.55
CA HIS A 5 12.28 -18.46 -67.23
C HIS A 5 13.40 -18.89 -66.29
N LYS A 6 14.29 -17.93 -66.03
CA LYS A 6 15.18 -17.93 -64.88
C LYS A 6 14.31 -17.64 -63.64
N ALA A 7 14.35 -18.50 -62.63
CA ALA A 7 13.76 -18.20 -61.33
C ALA A 7 14.87 -18.17 -60.27
N ILE A 8 14.90 -17.04 -59.57
CA ILE A 8 15.93 -16.55 -58.66
C ILE A 8 15.73 -17.19 -57.29
N LEU A 9 16.82 -17.69 -56.70
CA LEU A 9 16.90 -18.16 -55.31
C LEU A 9 16.72 -16.96 -54.35
N PHE A 10 15.61 -16.91 -53.61
CA PHE A 10 15.47 -16.03 -52.45
C PHE A 10 15.88 -16.80 -51.19
N SER A 11 17.06 -16.48 -50.67
CA SER A 11 17.54 -16.96 -49.37
C SER A 11 17.06 -16.00 -48.29
N SER A 12 16.00 -16.37 -47.56
CA SER A 12 15.48 -15.59 -46.44
C SER A 12 16.33 -15.83 -45.19
N ILE A 13 17.20 -14.88 -44.86
CA ILE A 13 17.90 -14.81 -43.58
C ILE A 13 16.90 -14.36 -42.51
N ILE A 14 16.47 -15.31 -41.66
CA ILE A 14 15.68 -15.02 -40.47
C ILE A 14 16.64 -14.44 -39.41
N LEU A 15 16.59 -13.13 -39.20
CA LEU A 15 17.22 -12.48 -38.05
C LEU A 15 16.45 -12.90 -36.78
N GLY A 16 16.96 -13.90 -36.07
CA GLY A 16 16.46 -14.25 -34.75
C GLY A 16 16.78 -13.14 -33.76
N SER A 17 15.76 -12.41 -33.30
CA SER A 17 15.86 -11.54 -32.14
C SER A 17 16.09 -12.39 -30.89
N VAL A 18 17.35 -12.54 -30.48
CA VAL A 18 17.66 -13.11 -29.17
C VAL A 18 17.23 -12.08 -28.12
N ALA A 19 16.11 -12.36 -27.45
CA ALA A 19 15.73 -11.62 -26.25
C ALA A 19 16.79 -11.91 -25.17
N ILE A 20 17.70 -10.98 -24.95
CA ILE A 20 18.64 -11.06 -23.83
C ILE A 20 17.80 -10.99 -22.54
N PRO A 21 17.82 -11.99 -21.66
CA PRO A 21 17.14 -11.88 -20.38
C PRO A 21 17.75 -10.69 -19.63
N ALA A 22 16.93 -9.70 -19.31
CA ALA A 22 17.34 -8.58 -18.48
C ALA A 22 17.68 -9.14 -17.10
N VAL A 23 18.98 -9.22 -16.78
CA VAL A 23 19.43 -9.74 -15.49
C VAL A 23 19.05 -8.71 -14.41
N ALA A 24 18.23 -9.15 -13.46
CA ALA A 24 17.67 -8.30 -12.43
C ALA A 24 18.51 -8.38 -11.15
N ALA A 25 18.73 -7.24 -10.51
CA ALA A 25 19.24 -7.16 -9.16
C ALA A 25 18.12 -7.46 -8.16
N THR A 26 18.46 -7.87 -6.95
CA THR A 26 17.50 -8.30 -5.94
C THR A 26 17.60 -7.43 -4.69
N PHE A 27 16.44 -7.04 -4.16
CA PHE A 27 16.31 -6.48 -2.81
C PHE A 27 15.46 -7.40 -1.94
N GLU A 28 15.99 -7.76 -0.77
CA GLU A 28 15.37 -8.71 0.15
C GLU A 28 15.24 -8.10 1.55
N VAL A 29 14.14 -8.44 2.24
CA VAL A 29 13.88 -8.06 3.63
C VAL A 29 13.59 -9.29 4.49
N PRO A 30 13.89 -9.26 5.80
CA PRO A 30 13.55 -10.37 6.69
C PRO A 30 12.04 -10.43 6.89
N THR A 31 11.53 -11.55 7.41
CA THR A 31 10.09 -11.74 7.64
C THR A 31 9.48 -10.79 8.68
N SER A 32 10.32 -10.07 9.45
CA SER A 32 9.90 -8.98 10.32
C SER A 32 9.64 -7.66 9.56
N PHE A 33 9.87 -7.63 8.26
CA PHE A 33 9.62 -6.49 7.37
C PHE A 33 8.77 -6.91 6.17
N GLN A 34 8.12 -5.92 5.56
CA GLN A 34 7.38 -6.04 4.32
C GLN A 34 7.83 -4.93 3.37
N ILE A 35 8.04 -5.27 2.10
CA ILE A 35 8.21 -4.35 0.99
C ILE A 35 6.80 -3.95 0.52
N MET A 36 6.45 -2.68 0.70
CA MET A 36 5.16 -2.13 0.29
C MET A 36 5.18 -1.71 -1.18
N TYR A 37 6.20 -0.94 -1.56
CA TYR A 37 6.33 -0.37 -2.90
C TYR A 37 7.78 -0.39 -3.39
N VAL A 38 7.92 -0.47 -4.71
CA VAL A 38 9.16 -0.24 -5.46
C VAL A 38 8.86 0.84 -6.49
N ASP A 39 9.57 1.96 -6.44
CA ASP A 39 9.35 3.11 -7.32
C ASP A 39 7.86 3.53 -7.39
N LEU A 40 7.22 3.61 -6.21
CA LEU A 40 5.79 3.92 -6.00
C LEU A 40 4.80 2.91 -6.62
N GLN A 41 5.27 1.78 -7.13
CA GLN A 41 4.46 0.68 -7.64
C GLN A 41 4.39 -0.46 -6.61
N PRO A 42 3.27 -1.22 -6.51
CA PRO A 42 3.15 -2.32 -5.56
C PRO A 42 4.25 -3.38 -5.72
N ALA A 43 4.81 -3.85 -4.59
CA ALA A 43 5.91 -4.83 -4.60
C ALA A 43 5.61 -6.14 -5.34
N ASN A 44 4.34 -6.55 -5.40
CA ASN A 44 3.89 -7.73 -6.15
C ASN A 44 4.19 -7.65 -7.65
N ASN A 45 4.33 -6.46 -8.21
CA ASN A 45 4.73 -6.29 -9.62
C ASN A 45 6.21 -6.68 -9.85
N PHE A 46 6.99 -6.86 -8.79
CA PHE A 46 8.44 -7.10 -8.84
C PHE A 46 8.86 -8.41 -8.15
N GLY A 47 7.94 -9.12 -7.49
CA GLY A 47 8.20 -10.41 -6.87
C GLY A 47 7.33 -10.68 -5.64
N GLY A 48 7.14 -9.68 -4.78
CA GLY A 48 6.28 -9.78 -3.60
C GLY A 48 6.80 -9.02 -2.37
N ASP A 49 6.23 -9.35 -1.22
CA ASP A 49 6.41 -8.62 0.05
C ASP A 49 7.80 -8.77 0.69
N PHE A 50 8.59 -9.79 0.34
CA PHE A 50 9.88 -10.08 1.01
C PHE A 50 11.09 -10.00 0.09
N LYS A 51 10.86 -10.13 -1.21
CA LYS A 51 11.91 -10.18 -2.23
C LYS A 51 11.36 -9.59 -3.52
N VAL A 52 12.10 -8.64 -4.08
CA VAL A 52 11.77 -8.00 -5.35
C VAL A 52 12.98 -8.00 -6.27
N ASN A 53 12.71 -8.13 -7.57
CA ASN A 53 13.70 -8.05 -8.63
C ASN A 53 13.55 -6.71 -9.35
N VAL A 54 14.65 -5.95 -9.42
CA VAL A 54 14.71 -4.63 -10.05
C VAL A 54 15.84 -4.58 -11.08
N LYS A 55 15.80 -3.58 -11.96
CA LYS A 55 16.91 -3.35 -12.90
C LYS A 55 18.09 -2.71 -12.15
N ALA A 56 19.23 -2.60 -12.82
CA ALA A 56 20.31 -1.76 -12.32
C ALA A 56 19.88 -0.28 -12.42
N GLY A 57 20.13 0.51 -11.38
CA GLY A 57 19.70 1.92 -11.36
C GLY A 57 19.48 2.46 -9.96
N HIS A 58 18.97 3.69 -9.90
CA HIS A 58 18.47 4.28 -8.66
C HIS A 58 17.05 3.76 -8.43
N HIS A 59 16.80 3.23 -7.24
CA HIS A 59 15.51 2.70 -6.86
C HIS A 59 15.08 3.22 -5.50
N GLN A 60 13.78 3.41 -5.38
CA GLN A 60 13.10 3.70 -4.13
C GLN A 60 12.39 2.44 -3.64
N PHE A 61 12.73 1.98 -2.45
CA PHE A 61 12.03 0.90 -1.76
C PHE A 61 11.28 1.47 -0.57
N VAL A 62 9.98 1.18 -0.47
CA VAL A 62 9.17 1.54 0.69
C VAL A 62 8.95 0.28 1.49
N VAL A 63 9.47 0.23 2.70
CA VAL A 63 9.37 -0.93 3.59
C VAL A 63 8.65 -0.58 4.89
N ARG A 64 8.14 -1.59 5.59
CA ARG A 64 7.55 -1.43 6.91
C ARG A 64 7.94 -2.58 7.81
N TYR A 65 8.36 -2.30 9.05
CA TYR A 65 8.44 -3.34 10.07
C TYR A 65 7.03 -3.87 10.32
N ASN A 66 6.84 -5.18 10.25
CA ASN A 66 5.55 -5.83 10.41
C ASN A 66 5.77 -7.19 11.04
N GLN A 67 5.71 -7.24 12.37
CA GLN A 67 5.98 -8.48 13.10
C GLN A 67 4.80 -8.87 13.98
N THR A 68 4.33 -10.10 13.77
CA THR A 68 3.32 -10.72 14.63
C THR A 68 3.99 -11.60 15.69
N ILE A 69 3.67 -11.38 16.96
CA ILE A 69 4.12 -12.20 18.09
C ILE A 69 2.91 -12.88 18.73
N ARG A 70 2.97 -14.20 18.82
CA ARG A 70 1.94 -15.02 19.48
C ARG A 70 2.32 -15.30 20.93
N HIS A 71 1.33 -15.24 21.82
CA HIS A 71 1.46 -15.62 23.22
C HIS A 71 0.25 -16.45 23.63
N GLY A 72 0.41 -17.77 23.67
CA GLY A 72 -0.70 -18.69 23.89
C GLY A 72 -1.72 -18.61 22.75
N LYS A 73 -2.96 -18.22 23.06
CA LYS A 73 -4.04 -18.01 22.07
C LYS A 73 -4.07 -16.60 21.48
N ASP A 74 -3.35 -15.66 22.10
CA ASP A 74 -3.34 -14.26 21.67
C ASP A 74 -2.24 -13.99 20.65
N SER A 75 -2.51 -13.05 19.74
CA SER A 75 -1.57 -12.65 18.68
C SER A 75 -1.56 -11.13 18.57
N ASN A 76 -0.39 -10.53 18.76
CA ASN A 76 -0.19 -9.08 18.67
C ASN A 76 0.65 -8.76 17.44
N ASN A 77 0.19 -7.80 16.64
CA ASN A 77 0.93 -7.31 15.48
C ASN A 77 1.56 -5.95 15.77
N PHE A 78 2.84 -5.80 15.47
CA PHE A 78 3.63 -4.59 15.70
C PHE A 78 4.11 -4.04 14.36
N GLN A 79 3.79 -2.77 14.08
CA GLN A 79 4.07 -2.14 12.80
C GLN A 79 4.71 -0.76 12.96
N SER A 80 5.72 -0.47 12.14
CA SER A 80 6.27 0.88 12.04
C SER A 80 5.48 1.76 11.07
N GLN A 81 5.81 3.05 11.03
CA GLN A 81 5.49 3.85 9.84
C GLN A 81 6.30 3.35 8.63
N PRO A 82 5.83 3.58 7.38
CA PRO A 82 6.61 3.24 6.20
C PRO A 82 7.93 4.00 6.16
N ILE A 83 8.95 3.31 5.69
CA ILE A 83 10.32 3.79 5.59
C ILE A 83 10.70 3.79 4.12
N ILE A 84 10.95 4.97 3.59
CA ILE A 84 11.43 5.21 2.24
C ILE A 84 12.94 4.99 2.26
N ILE A 85 13.43 4.16 1.35
CA ILE A 85 14.84 3.82 1.20
C ILE A 85 15.23 4.12 -0.24
N GLU A 86 16.20 5.00 -0.41
CA GLU A 86 16.75 5.36 -1.71
C GLU A 86 18.17 4.81 -1.82
N THR A 87 18.42 4.01 -2.85
CA THR A 87 19.73 3.41 -3.07
C THR A 87 20.00 3.17 -4.54
N LYS A 88 21.27 3.11 -4.90
CA LYS A 88 21.72 2.71 -6.23
C LYS A 88 22.02 1.22 -6.22
N VAL A 89 21.36 0.49 -7.10
CA VAL A 89 21.51 -0.95 -7.26
C VAL A 89 22.33 -1.24 -8.50
N SER A 90 23.45 -1.96 -8.33
CA SER A 90 24.28 -2.43 -9.45
C SER A 90 23.62 -3.62 -10.14
N LYS A 91 24.01 -3.88 -11.39
CA LYS A 91 23.58 -5.09 -12.10
C LYS A 91 23.97 -6.34 -11.29
N ASP A 92 23.05 -7.28 -11.18
CA ASP A 92 23.22 -8.56 -10.47
C ASP A 92 23.52 -8.44 -8.97
N ALA A 93 23.32 -7.25 -8.39
CA ALA A 93 23.51 -7.04 -6.96
C ALA A 93 22.40 -7.72 -6.15
N VAL A 94 22.77 -8.30 -5.01
CA VAL A 94 21.83 -8.72 -3.98
C VAL A 94 22.02 -7.80 -2.78
N LEU A 95 20.98 -7.04 -2.48
CA LEU A 95 20.90 -6.18 -1.29
C LEU A 95 19.94 -6.81 -0.29
N THR A 96 20.39 -6.97 0.94
CA THR A 96 19.59 -7.57 2.02
C THR A 96 19.47 -6.60 3.18
N LEU A 97 18.24 -6.27 3.57
CA LEU A 97 17.95 -5.59 4.82
C LEU A 97 18.18 -6.57 5.98
N LYS A 98 18.96 -6.16 6.97
CA LYS A 98 19.24 -6.92 8.19
C LYS A 98 18.66 -6.17 9.37
N ALA A 99 17.75 -6.84 10.07
CA ALA A 99 17.12 -6.34 11.28
C ALA A 99 16.94 -7.49 12.28
N PRO A 100 16.95 -7.19 13.59
CA PRO A 100 16.69 -8.19 14.63
C PRO A 100 15.25 -8.74 14.55
N HIS A 101 15.08 -9.98 15.02
CA HIS A 101 13.78 -10.58 15.28
C HIS A 101 13.51 -10.60 16.78
N PHE A 102 12.32 -10.17 17.21
CA PHE A 102 12.00 -10.04 18.63
C PHE A 102 10.97 -11.06 19.10
N TYR A 103 11.26 -11.79 20.18
CA TYR A 103 10.27 -12.70 20.79
C TYR A 103 9.42 -12.02 21.87
N PHE A 104 9.84 -10.84 22.35
CA PHE A 104 9.17 -10.12 23.42
C PHE A 104 8.41 -8.90 22.88
N GLN A 105 7.11 -8.83 23.16
CA GLN A 105 6.22 -7.74 22.73
C GLN A 105 6.75 -6.34 23.02
N ARG A 106 7.31 -6.11 24.21
CA ARG A 106 7.89 -4.82 24.59
C ARG A 106 9.04 -4.38 23.68
N LYS A 107 9.91 -5.32 23.28
CA LYS A 107 11.03 -5.03 22.37
C LYS A 107 10.53 -4.77 20.95
N ALA A 108 9.60 -5.60 20.47
CA ALA A 108 8.97 -5.42 19.16
C ALA A 108 8.23 -4.07 19.04
N LYS A 109 7.49 -3.67 20.08
CA LYS A 109 6.84 -2.36 20.12
C LYS A 109 7.88 -1.22 20.05
N LYS A 110 8.91 -1.27 20.91
CA LYS A 110 9.97 -0.24 20.91
C LYS A 110 10.66 -0.13 19.55
N PHE A 111 10.90 -1.27 18.89
CA PHE A 111 11.46 -1.30 17.55
C PHE A 111 10.49 -0.76 16.50
N ALA A 112 9.20 -1.07 16.59
CA ALA A 112 8.19 -0.50 15.68
C ALA A 112 8.12 1.03 15.76
N ASP A 113 8.28 1.60 16.95
CA ASP A 113 8.28 3.05 17.17
C ASP A 113 9.52 3.73 16.55
N LYS A 114 10.68 3.04 16.58
CA LYS A 114 11.95 3.53 16.01
C LYS A 114 12.78 2.36 15.45
N PRO A 115 12.52 1.93 14.20
CA PRO A 115 13.22 0.81 13.59
C PRO A 115 14.69 1.16 13.35
N ASP A 116 15.57 0.19 13.58
CA ASP A 116 16.99 0.28 13.28
C ASP A 116 17.43 -0.95 12.49
N PHE A 117 18.01 -0.73 11.32
CA PHE A 117 18.39 -1.79 10.40
C PHE A 117 19.57 -1.34 9.53
N THR A 118 20.23 -2.31 8.91
CA THR A 118 21.28 -2.08 7.92
C THR A 118 20.94 -2.77 6.62
N ILE A 119 21.41 -2.22 5.50
CA ILE A 119 21.38 -2.91 4.22
C ILE A 119 22.79 -3.35 3.90
N VAL A 120 22.94 -4.63 3.55
CA VAL A 120 24.22 -5.23 3.18
C VAL A 120 24.16 -5.83 1.78
N THR A 121 25.30 -5.84 1.11
CA THR A 121 25.52 -6.57 -0.14
C THR A 121 25.75 -8.06 0.14
N ALA A 122 25.76 -8.88 -0.91
CA ALA A 122 26.01 -10.32 -0.81
C ALA A 122 27.33 -10.69 -0.10
N ASP A 123 28.36 -9.85 -0.20
CA ASP A 123 29.65 -10.00 0.48
C ASP A 123 29.66 -9.48 1.93
N GLY A 124 28.50 -9.08 2.45
CA GLY A 124 28.32 -8.62 3.83
C GLY A 124 28.74 -7.17 4.09
N LYS A 125 29.18 -6.43 3.07
CA LYS A 125 29.52 -5.02 3.20
C LYS A 125 28.26 -4.16 3.33
N LYS A 126 28.36 -3.06 4.08
CA LYS A 126 27.25 -2.11 4.23
C LYS A 126 27.02 -1.39 2.89
N ALA A 127 25.78 -1.45 2.38
CA ALA A 127 25.37 -0.69 1.20
C ALA A 127 25.21 0.79 1.53
N ASN A 128 25.39 1.66 0.54
CA ASN A 128 25.06 3.07 0.67
C ASN A 128 23.58 3.29 0.37
N TYR A 129 22.86 3.92 1.29
CA TYR A 129 21.45 4.24 1.14
C TYR A 129 21.10 5.45 1.99
N HIS A 130 20.08 6.17 1.53
CA HIS A 130 19.40 7.18 2.32
C HIS A 130 18.06 6.60 2.79
N GLN A 131 17.66 6.92 4.02
CA GLN A 131 16.39 6.45 4.56
C GLN A 131 15.63 7.58 5.24
N GLN A 132 14.32 7.58 5.08
CA GLN A 132 13.42 8.49 5.78
C GLN A 132 12.14 7.76 6.15
N MET A 133 11.69 7.94 7.39
CA MET A 133 10.44 7.36 7.86
C MET A 133 9.33 8.37 7.69
N LEU A 134 8.20 7.96 7.12
CA LEU A 134 7.02 8.81 7.04
C LEU A 134 6.57 9.26 8.44
N PRO A 135 6.11 10.50 8.59
CA PRO A 135 5.67 11.00 9.88
C PRO A 135 4.49 10.16 10.39
N LEU A 136 4.48 9.94 11.71
CA LEU A 136 3.33 9.35 12.38
C LEU A 136 2.17 10.34 12.27
N LYS A 137 1.13 9.94 11.54
CA LYS A 137 -0.17 10.56 11.68
C LYS A 137 -0.88 9.87 12.86
N PRO A 138 -1.41 10.60 13.85
CA PRO A 138 -2.21 9.98 14.91
C PRO A 138 -3.58 9.55 14.37
N GLY A 139 -4.28 8.68 15.12
CA GLY A 139 -5.64 8.24 14.79
C GLY A 139 -5.75 6.97 13.93
N PHE A 140 -6.96 6.43 13.85
CA PHE A 140 -7.27 5.22 13.08
C PHE A 140 -7.30 5.52 11.57
N GLN A 141 -6.44 4.86 10.78
CA GLN A 141 -6.14 5.21 9.38
C GLN A 141 -6.44 4.08 8.38
N PRO A 142 -7.69 3.64 8.23
CA PRO A 142 -8.02 2.55 7.30
C PRO A 142 -7.89 2.95 5.82
N THR A 143 -7.85 4.25 5.48
CA THR A 143 -7.84 4.79 4.12
C THR A 143 -6.55 5.52 3.73
N ARG A 144 -5.46 5.34 4.49
CA ARG A 144 -4.21 6.07 4.23
C ARG A 144 -3.63 5.70 2.86
N ASN A 145 -3.62 6.68 1.95
CA ASN A 145 -2.98 6.54 0.65
C ASN A 145 -1.48 6.82 0.80
N TYR A 146 -0.71 5.76 1.06
CA TYR A 146 0.73 5.87 1.24
C TYR A 146 1.45 6.40 -0.01
N VAL A 147 1.02 6.02 -1.22
CA VAL A 147 1.66 6.48 -2.47
C VAL A 147 1.56 8.00 -2.59
N GLN A 148 0.37 8.57 -2.38
CA GLN A 148 0.22 10.03 -2.42
C GLN A 148 0.96 10.73 -1.28
N GLU A 149 1.01 10.12 -0.09
CA GLU A 149 1.73 10.69 1.03
C GLU A 149 3.23 10.76 0.79
N ILE A 150 3.81 9.71 0.18
CA ILE A 150 5.23 9.68 -0.19
C ILE A 150 5.52 10.77 -1.23
N ARG A 151 4.70 10.89 -2.28
CA ARG A 151 4.83 11.96 -3.28
C ARG A 151 4.86 13.34 -2.64
N ARG A 152 3.88 13.63 -1.78
CA ARG A 152 3.79 14.90 -1.05
C ARG A 152 4.98 15.12 -0.12
N PHE A 153 5.46 14.07 0.54
CA PHE A 153 6.62 14.12 1.42
C PHE A 153 7.91 14.43 0.66
N GLU A 154 8.04 13.93 -0.56
CA GLU A 154 9.17 14.16 -1.47
C GLU A 154 9.03 15.46 -2.29
N GLY A 155 7.97 16.24 -2.07
CA GLY A 155 7.74 17.54 -2.70
C GLY A 155 7.05 17.50 -4.07
N ASP A 156 6.57 16.33 -4.50
CA ASP A 156 5.75 16.17 -5.70
C ASP A 156 4.30 16.63 -5.40
N THR A 157 3.99 17.85 -5.85
CA THR A 157 2.67 18.47 -5.77
C THR A 157 1.86 18.34 -7.06
N THR A 158 2.29 17.48 -8.01
CA THR A 158 1.53 17.24 -9.24
C THR A 158 0.29 16.40 -8.94
N ASP A 159 -0.78 17.09 -8.53
CA ASP A 159 -2.13 16.54 -8.45
C ASP A 159 -2.61 16.23 -9.89
N GLY A 160 -2.21 15.08 -10.42
CA GLY A 160 -2.70 14.56 -11.69
C GLY A 160 -4.15 14.11 -11.60
N TYR A 161 -5.08 15.06 -11.62
CA TYR A 161 -6.49 14.86 -11.96
C TYR A 161 -7.04 16.09 -12.69
N ASP A 162 -7.34 15.92 -13.98
CA ASP A 162 -8.20 16.81 -14.74
C ASP A 162 -9.55 17.00 -14.01
N ALA A 163 -9.99 18.25 -13.93
CA ALA A 163 -11.20 18.66 -13.22
C ALA A 163 -12.50 18.19 -13.91
N PRO A 164 -13.56 17.98 -13.13
CA PRO A 164 -14.61 19.00 -13.06
C PRO A 164 -14.80 19.60 -11.65
N ALA A 165 -15.43 20.76 -11.62
CA ALA A 165 -15.50 21.76 -10.55
C ALA A 165 -15.67 21.24 -9.09
N PRO A 166 -15.10 21.96 -8.11
CA PRO A 166 -14.87 21.45 -6.77
C PRO A 166 -16.13 21.49 -5.90
N ALA A 167 -16.43 20.38 -5.22
CA ALA A 167 -17.15 20.44 -3.95
C ALA A 167 -16.26 21.14 -2.91
N PRO A 168 -16.81 21.93 -1.96
CA PRO A 168 -16.02 22.73 -1.03
C PRO A 168 -14.93 21.90 -0.35
N LYS A 169 -13.68 22.37 -0.46
CA LYS A 169 -12.46 21.80 0.11
C LYS A 169 -12.49 21.88 1.64
N GLU A 170 -13.35 21.10 2.30
CA GLU A 170 -13.23 20.80 3.74
C GLU A 170 -14.10 19.63 4.26
N ILE A 171 -14.55 18.71 3.39
CA ILE A 171 -15.37 17.56 3.81
C ILE A 171 -14.71 16.20 3.49
N ALA A 172 -13.68 16.18 2.64
CA ALA A 172 -13.10 14.93 2.15
C ALA A 172 -12.26 14.16 3.19
N ASP A 173 -11.69 14.86 4.19
CA ASP A 173 -10.82 14.27 5.22
C ASP A 173 -11.35 14.47 6.65
N SER A 174 -12.68 14.56 6.85
CA SER A 174 -13.18 14.56 8.22
C SER A 174 -13.17 13.15 8.81
N ASN A 175 -12.80 13.07 10.09
CA ASN A 175 -12.75 11.83 10.85
C ASN A 175 -14.13 11.13 10.82
N GLU A 176 -15.22 11.87 10.97
CA GLU A 176 -16.60 11.36 11.00
C GLU A 176 -17.01 10.71 9.66
N PHE A 177 -16.75 11.37 8.53
CA PHE A 177 -17.09 10.85 7.20
C PHE A 177 -16.30 9.59 6.86
N THR A 178 -15.02 9.58 7.24
CA THR A 178 -14.14 8.41 7.11
C THR A 178 -14.63 7.24 7.96
N MET A 179 -15.01 7.50 9.22
CA MET A 179 -15.51 6.46 10.12
C MET A 179 -16.84 5.87 9.65
N MET A 180 -17.75 6.68 9.09
CA MET A 180 -19.00 6.16 8.51
C MET A 180 -18.74 5.18 7.36
N LYS A 181 -17.83 5.51 6.42
CA LYS A 181 -17.44 4.60 5.32
C LYS A 181 -16.78 3.31 5.83
N PHE A 182 -15.90 3.43 6.83
CA PHE A 182 -15.25 2.27 7.44
C PHE A 182 -16.26 1.28 8.05
N TRP A 183 -17.12 1.77 8.94
CA TRP A 183 -18.09 0.89 9.61
C TRP A 183 -19.12 0.34 8.64
N TYR A 184 -19.47 1.08 7.58
CA TYR A 184 -20.35 0.59 6.52
C TYR A 184 -19.73 -0.58 5.76
N ASN A 185 -18.46 -0.48 5.37
CA ASN A 185 -17.77 -1.56 4.64
C ASN A 185 -17.47 -2.79 5.51
N LYS A 186 -17.27 -2.59 6.81
CA LYS A 186 -17.08 -3.68 7.78
C LYS A 186 -18.39 -4.41 8.11
N SER A 187 -19.54 -3.77 7.87
CA SER A 187 -20.86 -4.31 8.18
C SER A 187 -21.30 -5.37 7.17
N ASP A 188 -22.02 -6.39 7.64
CA ASP A 188 -22.67 -7.36 6.77
C ASP A 188 -23.81 -6.73 5.94
N VAL A 189 -24.39 -7.53 5.04
CA VAL A 189 -25.45 -7.07 4.12
C VAL A 189 -26.72 -6.62 4.86
N GLN A 190 -27.10 -7.30 5.93
CA GLN A 190 -28.29 -6.99 6.72
C GLN A 190 -28.11 -5.67 7.47
N THR A 191 -26.97 -5.52 8.15
CA THR A 191 -26.58 -4.30 8.86
C THR A 191 -26.52 -3.08 7.93
N ARG A 192 -26.01 -3.24 6.70
CA ARG A 192 -26.00 -2.17 5.69
C ARG A 192 -27.39 -1.81 5.16
N LYS A 193 -28.35 -2.73 5.18
CA LYS A 193 -29.76 -2.42 4.86
C LYS A 193 -30.39 -1.68 6.03
N ASP A 194 -30.19 -2.17 7.25
CA ASP A 194 -30.75 -1.58 8.46
C ASP A 194 -30.27 -0.14 8.66
N ILE A 195 -28.99 0.15 8.43
CA ILE A 195 -28.51 1.54 8.55
C ILE A 195 -29.09 2.46 7.48
N ARG A 196 -29.32 1.96 6.26
CA ARG A 196 -29.96 2.73 5.18
C ARG A 196 -31.40 3.07 5.50
N ILE A 197 -32.15 2.12 6.07
CA ILE A 197 -33.50 2.36 6.57
C ILE A 197 -33.45 3.36 7.72
N TRP A 198 -32.57 3.17 8.69
CA TRP A 198 -32.45 4.05 9.86
C TRP A 198 -32.10 5.51 9.50
N MET A 199 -31.28 5.74 8.47
CA MET A 199 -30.95 7.10 8.01
C MET A 199 -32.17 7.87 7.46
N ILE A 200 -33.21 7.15 7.03
CA ILE A 200 -34.47 7.71 6.53
C ILE A 200 -35.50 7.75 7.66
N ASP A 201 -35.63 6.65 8.40
CA ASP A 201 -36.52 6.48 9.54
C ASP A 201 -35.71 6.18 10.81
N HIS A 202 -35.50 7.19 11.64
CA HIS A 202 -34.70 7.07 12.86
C HIS A 202 -35.36 6.20 13.93
N SER A 203 -36.64 5.83 13.75
CA SER A 203 -37.38 4.92 14.63
C SER A 203 -37.12 3.45 14.31
N HIS A 204 -36.47 3.14 13.17
CA HIS A 204 -36.10 1.78 12.79
C HIS A 204 -35.23 1.12 13.86
N LYS A 205 -35.68 -0.05 14.34
CA LYS A 205 -34.95 -0.88 15.30
C LYS A 205 -34.61 -2.20 14.61
N PRO A 206 -33.32 -2.46 14.28
CA PRO A 206 -32.95 -3.76 13.75
C PRO A 206 -33.16 -4.84 14.82
N ALA A 207 -33.49 -6.06 14.38
CA ALA A 207 -33.80 -7.19 15.25
C ALA A 207 -32.60 -7.65 16.12
N GLU A 208 -31.37 -7.26 15.78
CA GLU A 208 -30.16 -7.62 16.52
C GLU A 208 -29.67 -6.48 17.41
N ALA A 209 -30.12 -6.48 18.67
CA ALA A 209 -29.79 -5.47 19.69
C ALA A 209 -28.30 -5.44 20.15
N LYS A 210 -27.38 -6.13 19.46
CA LYS A 210 -25.93 -6.18 19.77
C LYS A 210 -25.04 -6.01 18.54
N ASN A 211 -25.50 -5.29 17.52
CA ASN A 211 -24.70 -5.05 16.33
C ASN A 211 -23.77 -3.82 16.53
N GLU A 212 -22.54 -4.07 16.96
CA GLU A 212 -21.51 -3.04 17.18
C GLU A 212 -21.28 -2.17 15.92
N PRO A 213 -21.12 -2.73 14.70
CA PRO A 213 -21.03 -1.92 13.48
C PRO A 213 -22.21 -0.97 13.26
N PHE A 214 -23.44 -1.43 13.48
CA PHE A 214 -24.64 -0.59 13.39
C PHE A 214 -24.62 0.56 14.41
N ASN A 215 -24.22 0.29 15.65
CA ASN A 215 -24.14 1.30 16.70
C ASN A 215 -23.05 2.35 16.39
N MET A 216 -21.91 1.91 15.88
CA MET A 216 -20.84 2.81 15.47
C MET A 216 -21.25 3.67 14.28
N LEU A 217 -21.97 3.11 13.30
CA LEU A 217 -22.53 3.88 12.18
C LEU A 217 -23.47 4.98 12.66
N LYS A 218 -24.43 4.66 13.55
CA LYS A 218 -25.33 5.66 14.14
C LYS A 218 -24.57 6.75 14.89
N PHE A 219 -23.58 6.35 15.69
CA PHE A 219 -22.76 7.29 16.46
C PHE A 219 -22.07 8.30 15.54
N TRP A 220 -21.35 7.82 14.52
CA TRP A 220 -20.62 8.68 13.60
C TRP A 220 -21.55 9.51 12.71
N TYR A 221 -22.68 8.94 12.29
CA TYR A 221 -23.70 9.67 11.53
C TYR A 221 -24.31 10.82 12.34
N ASN A 222 -24.61 10.61 13.62
CA ASN A 222 -25.12 11.67 14.49
C ASN A 222 -24.07 12.73 14.84
N LYS A 223 -22.80 12.34 14.94
CA LYS A 223 -21.69 13.29 15.15
C LYS A 223 -21.37 14.10 13.90
N ALA A 224 -21.60 13.53 12.71
CA ALA A 224 -21.32 14.18 11.44
C ALA A 224 -22.20 15.42 11.21
N SER A 225 -21.63 16.42 10.54
CA SER A 225 -22.33 17.61 10.07
C SER A 225 -23.35 17.27 8.99
N LYS A 226 -24.32 18.16 8.74
CA LYS A 226 -25.32 17.97 7.66
C LYS A 226 -24.66 17.74 6.30
N ALA A 227 -23.57 18.44 6.02
CA ALA A 227 -22.85 18.32 4.76
C ALA A 227 -22.12 16.96 4.63
N GLN A 228 -21.55 16.46 5.74
CA GLN A 228 -20.93 15.13 5.80
C GLN A 228 -21.95 14.00 5.66
N ARG A 229 -23.12 14.11 6.29
CA ARG A 229 -24.22 13.14 6.14
C ARG A 229 -24.71 13.08 4.70
N LYS A 230 -24.88 14.23 4.04
CA LYS A 230 -25.26 14.31 2.62
C LYS A 230 -24.22 13.66 1.72
N ALA A 231 -22.93 13.93 1.95
CA ALA A 231 -21.84 13.29 1.21
C ALA A 231 -21.85 11.76 1.40
N PHE A 232 -22.20 11.28 2.60
CA PHE A 232 -22.30 9.84 2.87
C PHE A 232 -23.47 9.19 2.15
N GLN A 233 -24.63 9.84 2.12
CA GLN A 233 -25.78 9.37 1.35
C GLN A 233 -25.49 9.31 -0.15
N VAL A 234 -24.79 10.30 -0.72
CA VAL A 234 -24.38 10.26 -2.14
C VAL A 234 -23.41 9.11 -2.41
N TRP A 235 -22.42 8.89 -1.53
CA TRP A 235 -21.46 7.80 -1.67
C TRP A 235 -22.12 6.42 -1.66
N LEU A 236 -23.22 6.24 -0.92
CA LEU A 236 -23.96 4.97 -0.87
C LEU A 236 -24.73 4.64 -2.16
N LEU A 237 -24.85 5.59 -3.07
CA LEU A 237 -25.54 5.45 -4.36
C LEU A 237 -24.57 5.20 -5.52
N GLN A 238 -23.26 5.25 -5.26
CA GLN A 238 -22.19 4.93 -6.22
C GLN A 238 -21.87 3.44 -6.17
#